data_AF-A0AAE0L1A9-F1
#
_entry.id   AF-A0AAE0L1A9-F1
#
_cell.length_a   1.000
_cell.length_b   1.000
_cell.length_c   1.000
_cell.angle_alpha   90.00
_cell.angle_beta   90.00
_cell.angle_gamma   90.00
#
_symmetry.space_group_name_H-M   'P 1'
#
loop_
_entity.id
_entity.type
_entity.pdbx_description
1 polymer ?
#
loop_
_entity_poly.entity_id
_entity_poly.type
_entity_poly.pdbx_seq_one_letter_code
_entity_poly.pdbx_strand_id
1 'polypeptide(L)'
;MYGNPWYRAVLCESELWSCIANLTMTAVGAVVLALPQCLADTGWALGVFLLFFFAYLSDRSLVFLVRCGDYVREDDYEKLAERLIGAKGKWLFRVSLCLLLFAALCSLLIIIGDMVCGPAASFTRCTVR
;
A
#
# COMPACT_ATOMS: atom_id res chain seq x y z
N MET A 1 -2.61 19.02 -34.31
CA MET A 1 -3.02 17.62 -34.10
C MET A 1 -3.18 17.21 -32.63
N TYR A 2 -3.15 18.15 -31.66
CA TYR A 2 -3.42 17.87 -30.22
C TYR A 2 -4.50 18.82 -29.65
N GLY A 3 -5.44 19.25 -30.49
CA GLY A 3 -6.42 20.31 -30.15
C GLY A 3 -7.88 19.90 -30.23
N ASN A 4 -8.17 18.63 -30.54
CA ASN A 4 -9.54 18.13 -30.65
C ASN A 4 -10.05 17.64 -29.27
N PRO A 5 -11.20 18.15 -28.79
CA PRO A 5 -11.72 17.85 -27.45
C PRO A 5 -12.00 16.36 -27.24
N TRP A 6 -12.29 15.63 -28.31
CA TRP A 6 -12.51 14.17 -28.29
C TRP A 6 -11.29 13.38 -27.83
N TYR A 7 -10.08 13.79 -28.22
CA TYR A 7 -8.86 13.07 -27.83
C TYR A 7 -8.53 13.26 -26.34
N ARG A 8 -8.84 14.44 -25.77
CA ARG A 8 -8.67 14.72 -24.35
C ARG A 8 -9.64 13.94 -23.48
N ALA A 9 -10.87 13.74 -23.93
CA ALA A 9 -11.85 12.90 -23.24
C ALA A 9 -11.39 11.44 -23.19
N VAL A 10 -10.93 10.90 -24.33
CA VAL A 10 -10.39 9.53 -24.41
C VAL A 10 -9.12 9.36 -23.58
N LEU A 11 -8.21 10.36 -23.61
CA LEU A 11 -7.02 10.36 -22.77
C LEU A 11 -7.40 10.36 -21.28
N CYS A 12 -8.30 11.26 -20.86
CA CYS A 12 -8.73 11.34 -19.47
C CYS A 12 -9.39 10.05 -18.97
N GLU A 13 -10.15 9.36 -19.83
CA GLU A 13 -10.74 8.06 -19.51
C GLU A 13 -9.65 6.98 -19.33
N SER A 14 -8.68 6.93 -20.25
CA SER A 14 -7.56 5.97 -20.18
C SER A 14 -6.61 6.21 -19.00
N GLU A 15 -6.38 7.47 -18.63
CA GLU A 15 -5.52 7.87 -17.51
C GLU A 15 -6.16 7.48 -16.17
N LEU A 16 -7.48 7.69 -16.04
CA LEU A 16 -8.22 7.34 -14.82
C LEU A 16 -8.19 5.82 -14.56
N TRP A 17 -8.44 5.02 -15.60
CA TRP A 17 -8.32 3.56 -15.51
C TRP A 17 -6.91 3.11 -15.12
N SER A 18 -5.88 3.74 -15.70
CA SER A 18 -4.48 3.43 -15.41
C SER A 18 -4.12 3.76 -13.95
N CYS A 19 -4.55 4.92 -13.44
CA CYS A 19 -4.33 5.30 -12.05
C CYS A 19 -5.01 4.34 -11.06
N ILE A 20 -6.27 4.00 -11.31
CA ILE A 20 -7.04 3.08 -10.44
C ILE A 20 -6.41 1.68 -10.46
N ALA A 21 -6.06 1.18 -11.64
CA ALA A 21 -5.44 -0.13 -11.79
C ALA A 21 -4.09 -0.19 -11.06
N ASN A 22 -3.23 0.82 -11.21
CA ASN A 22 -1.93 0.88 -10.54
C ASN A 22 -2.06 0.93 -9.01
N LEU A 23 -2.99 1.75 -8.50
CA LEU A 23 -3.28 1.84 -7.07
C LEU A 23 -3.81 0.50 -6.52
N THR A 24 -4.69 -0.16 -7.26
CA THR A 24 -5.26 -1.46 -6.87
C THR A 24 -4.21 -2.56 -6.89
N MET A 25 -3.38 -2.63 -7.92
CA MET A 25 -2.32 -3.65 -8.05
C MET A 25 -1.33 -3.57 -6.87
N THR A 26 -0.94 -2.36 -6.48
CA THR A 26 -0.04 -2.16 -5.35
C THR A 26 -0.70 -2.47 -4.00
N ALA A 27 -1.97 -2.09 -3.80
CA ALA A 27 -2.71 -2.43 -2.58
C ALA A 27 -2.93 -3.95 -2.44
N VAL A 28 -3.38 -4.61 -3.51
CA VAL A 28 -3.65 -6.06 -3.52
C VAL A 28 -2.37 -6.85 -3.28
N GLY A 29 -1.24 -6.42 -3.85
CA GLY A 29 0.05 -7.08 -3.65
C GLY A 29 0.44 -7.24 -2.19
N ALA A 30 0.32 -6.18 -1.38
CA ALA A 30 0.65 -6.24 0.05
C ALA A 30 -0.34 -7.12 0.84
N VAL A 31 -1.64 -7.05 0.53
CA VAL A 31 -2.69 -7.79 1.25
C VAL A 31 -2.62 -9.29 0.98
N VAL A 32 -2.36 -9.71 -0.27
CA VAL A 32 -2.26 -11.14 -0.63
C VAL A 32 -1.06 -11.81 0.04
N LEU A 33 0.04 -11.09 0.25
CA LEU A 33 1.20 -11.60 0.97
C LEU A 33 0.93 -11.78 2.47
N ALA A 34 0.17 -10.86 3.08
CA ALA A 34 -0.11 -10.88 4.53
C ALA A 34 -1.28 -11.82 4.91
N LEU A 35 -2.30 -11.95 4.05
CA LEU A 35 -3.50 -12.76 4.27
C LEU A 35 -3.26 -14.19 4.80
N PRO A 36 -2.38 -15.01 4.20
CA PRO A 36 -2.16 -16.38 4.67
C PRO A 36 -1.52 -16.43 6.07
N GLN A 37 -0.61 -15.50 6.37
CA GLN A 37 0.04 -15.40 7.68
C GLN A 37 -0.94 -14.90 8.75
N CYS A 38 -1.71 -13.86 8.45
CA CYS A 38 -2.72 -13.33 9.38
C CYS A 38 -3.78 -14.36 9.76
N LEU A 39 -4.21 -15.21 8.81
CA LEU A 39 -5.17 -16.28 9.09
C LEU A 39 -4.57 -17.43 9.90
N ALA A 40 -3.28 -17.73 9.70
CA ALA A 40 -2.57 -18.75 10.48
C ALA A 40 -2.42 -18.34 11.95
N ASP A 41 -2.10 -17.07 12.21
CA ASP A 41 -1.77 -16.60 13.57
C ASP A 41 -3.00 -16.17 14.38
N THR A 42 -4.05 -15.66 13.74
CA THR A 42 -5.15 -14.96 14.42
C THR A 42 -6.45 -15.77 14.52
N GLY A 43 -6.51 -16.94 13.88
CA GLY A 43 -7.74 -17.75 13.78
C GLY A 43 -8.80 -17.12 12.85
N TRP A 44 -9.75 -17.93 12.39
CA TRP A 44 -10.67 -17.55 11.30
C TRP A 44 -11.57 -16.34 11.62
N ALA A 45 -12.15 -16.29 12.82
CA ALA A 45 -13.13 -15.26 13.18
C ALA A 45 -12.48 -13.88 13.38
N LEU A 46 -11.33 -13.84 14.05
CA LEU A 46 -10.62 -12.61 14.36
C LEU A 46 -9.94 -12.04 13.10
N GLY A 47 -9.41 -12.91 12.23
CA GLY A 47 -8.85 -12.52 10.93
C GLY A 47 -9.89 -11.86 10.00
N VAL A 48 -11.11 -12.44 9.90
CA VAL A 48 -12.19 -11.85 9.07
C VAL A 48 -12.65 -10.50 9.62
N PHE A 49 -12.77 -10.36 10.95
CA PHE A 49 -13.10 -9.08 11.57
C PHE A 49 -12.04 -8.01 11.30
N LEU A 50 -10.75 -8.35 11.43
CA LEU A 50 -9.64 -7.44 11.13
C LEU A 50 -9.61 -7.01 9.67
N LEU A 51 -9.90 -7.93 8.73
CA LEU A 51 -10.00 -7.63 7.30
C LEU A 51 -11.09 -6.59 7.01
N PHE A 52 -12.29 -6.77 7.58
CA PHE A 52 -13.37 -5.80 7.44
C PHE A 52 -12.99 -4.43 8.01
N PHE A 53 -12.37 -4.42 9.19
CA PHE A 53 -11.92 -3.19 9.83
C PHE A 53 -10.84 -2.48 9.00
N PHE A 54 -9.85 -3.21 8.49
CA PHE A 54 -8.79 -2.67 7.65
C PHE A 54 -9.30 -2.16 6.30
N ALA A 55 -10.25 -2.87 5.69
CA ALA A 55 -10.91 -2.42 4.47
C ALA A 55 -11.67 -1.10 4.69
N TYR A 56 -12.39 -0.98 5.80
CA TYR A 56 -13.07 0.26 6.17
C TYR A 56 -12.08 1.40 6.44
N LEU A 57 -10.97 1.13 7.14
CA LEU A 57 -9.92 2.13 7.38
C LEU A 57 -9.26 2.59 6.08
N SER A 58 -9.00 1.67 5.16
CA SER A 58 -8.37 1.97 3.87
C SER A 58 -9.26 2.85 3.00
N ASP A 59 -10.56 2.57 2.94
CA ASP A 59 -11.54 3.40 2.22
C ASP A 59 -11.56 4.83 2.78
N ARG A 60 -11.66 4.98 4.11
CA ARG A 60 -11.64 6.30 4.77
C ARG A 60 -10.33 7.04 4.54
N SER A 61 -9.20 6.32 4.56
CA SER A 61 -7.88 6.90 4.32
C SER A 61 -7.76 7.42 2.89
N LEU A 62 -8.24 6.65 1.90
CA LEU A 62 -8.23 7.07 0.49
C LEU A 62 -9.08 8.32 0.28
N VAL A 63 -10.29 8.35 0.83
CA VAL A 63 -11.20 9.49 0.71
C VAL A 63 -10.59 10.75 1.34
N PHE A 64 -9.94 10.61 2.50
CA PHE A 64 -9.21 11.72 3.11
C PHE A 64 -8.05 12.19 2.24
N LEU A 65 -7.26 11.27 1.68
CA LEU A 65 -6.13 11.56 0.80
C LEU A 65 -6.56 12.35 -0.45
N VAL A 66 -7.63 11.90 -1.11
CA VAL A 66 -8.18 12.53 -2.31
C VAL A 66 -8.70 13.93 -1.99
N ARG A 67 -9.45 14.10 -0.89
CA ARG A 67 -9.92 15.42 -0.44
C ARG A 67 -8.73 16.35 -0.20
N CYS A 68 -7.71 15.86 0.48
CA CYS A 68 -6.50 16.62 0.78
C CYS A 68 -5.72 17.03 -0.48
N GLY A 69 -5.59 16.13 -1.46
CA GLY A 69 -4.95 16.42 -2.74
C GLY A 69 -5.67 17.52 -3.54
N ASP A 70 -7.01 17.53 -3.50
CA ASP A 70 -7.81 18.57 -4.15
C ASP A 70 -7.62 19.95 -3.50
N TYR A 71 -7.47 20.02 -2.17
CA TYR A 71 -7.30 21.28 -1.45
C TYR A 71 -5.95 21.96 -1.65
N VAL A 72 -4.87 21.22 -1.89
CA VAL A 72 -3.51 21.77 -1.77
C VAL A 72 -2.79 21.98 -3.11
N ARG A 73 -3.21 21.34 -4.22
CA ARG A 73 -2.59 21.50 -5.57
C ARG A 73 -1.04 21.43 -5.57
N GLU A 74 -0.44 20.89 -4.53
CA GLU A 74 1.00 20.65 -4.38
C GLU A 74 1.18 19.17 -4.12
N ASP A 75 2.13 18.55 -4.82
CA ASP A 75 2.33 17.11 -4.84
C ASP A 75 2.99 16.57 -3.56
N ASP A 76 3.42 17.46 -2.65
CA ASP A 76 4.13 17.11 -1.43
C ASP A 76 3.18 16.90 -0.23
N TYR A 77 3.02 15.65 0.18
CA TYR A 77 2.30 15.26 1.41
C TYR A 77 2.80 15.96 2.68
N GLU A 78 4.08 16.37 2.72
CA GLU A 78 4.66 17.12 3.83
C GLU A 78 4.09 18.54 3.93
N LYS A 79 3.90 19.23 2.80
CA LYS A 79 3.29 20.57 2.77
C LYS A 79 1.79 20.51 3.01
N LEU A 80 1.15 19.42 2.58
CA LEU A 80 -0.25 19.13 2.83
C LEU A 80 -0.53 19.01 4.35
N ALA A 81 0.25 18.19 5.05
CA ALA A 81 0.13 18.02 6.50
C ALA A 81 0.40 19.33 7.27
N GLU A 82 1.30 20.16 6.75
CA GLU A 82 1.60 21.49 7.30
C GLU A 82 0.40 22.45 7.21
N ARG A 83 -0.37 22.42 6.11
CA ARG A 83 -1.56 23.26 5.94
C ARG A 83 -2.80 22.76 6.68
N LEU A 84 -2.96 21.44 6.83
CA LEU A 84 -4.13 20.84 7.48
C LEU A 84 -4.05 20.80 9.01
N ILE A 85 -2.87 20.51 9.57
CA ILE A 85 -2.68 20.27 11.02
C ILE A 85 -1.66 21.27 11.62
N GLY A 86 -0.96 22.05 10.79
CA GLY A 86 0.13 22.93 11.21
C GLY A 86 1.50 22.23 11.22
N ALA A 87 2.55 22.97 11.59
CA ALA A 87 3.93 22.48 11.58
C ALA A 87 4.19 21.21 12.41
N LYS A 88 3.42 21.00 13.49
CA LYS A 88 3.51 19.79 14.33
C LYS A 88 2.97 18.55 13.63
N GLY A 89 1.92 18.70 12.82
CA GLY A 89 1.30 17.60 12.07
C GLY A 89 2.21 17.05 10.98
N LYS A 90 2.96 17.93 10.30
CA LYS A 90 3.97 17.54 9.31
C LYS A 90 4.99 16.56 9.86
N TRP A 91 5.52 16.84 11.05
CA TRP A 91 6.56 16.00 11.66
C TRP A 91 6.00 14.62 12.04
N LEU A 92 4.81 14.58 12.62
CA LEU A 92 4.13 13.32 12.96
C LEU A 92 3.86 12.48 11.70
N PHE A 93 3.33 13.10 10.64
CA PHE A 93 3.02 12.42 9.38
C PHE A 93 4.27 11.83 8.72
N ARG A 94 5.37 12.59 8.69
CA ARG A 94 6.66 12.14 8.17
C ARG A 94 7.23 10.97 8.97
N VAL A 95 7.13 11.00 10.30
CA VAL A 95 7.57 9.88 11.15
C VAL A 95 6.70 8.64 10.91
N SER A 96 5.37 8.79 10.81
CA SER A 96 4.46 7.67 10.50
C SER A 96 4.76 7.03 9.14
N LEU A 97 5.01 7.82 8.10
CA LEU A 97 5.43 7.34 6.78
C LEU A 97 6.75 6.58 6.85
N CYS A 98 7.77 7.12 7.54
CA CYS A 98 9.05 6.45 7.72
C CYS A 98 8.88 5.11 8.45
N LEU A 99 8.11 5.09 9.54
CA LEU A 99 7.84 3.86 10.29
C LEU A 99 7.07 2.83 9.44
N LEU A 100 6.09 3.26 8.65
CA LEU A 100 5.33 2.38 7.77
C LEU A 100 6.22 1.77 6.68
N LEU A 101 7.03 2.59 6.00
CA LEU A 101 7.98 2.12 4.99
C LEU A 101 9.02 1.18 5.60
N PHE A 102 9.56 1.54 6.76
CA PHE A 102 10.55 0.71 7.46
C PHE A 102 9.94 -0.63 7.88
N ALA A 103 8.74 -0.62 8.46
CA ALA A 103 8.03 -1.83 8.84
C ALA A 103 7.72 -2.72 7.62
N ALA A 104 7.31 -2.13 6.49
CA ALA A 104 7.08 -2.86 5.25
C ALA A 104 8.38 -3.50 4.72
N LEU A 105 9.50 -2.77 4.74
CA LEU A 105 10.81 -3.30 4.36
C LEU A 105 11.26 -4.44 5.28
N CYS A 106 11.13 -4.28 6.59
CA CYS A 106 11.44 -5.34 7.57
C CYS A 106 10.57 -6.58 7.35
N SER A 107 9.26 -6.41 7.15
CA SER A 107 8.33 -7.51 6.89
C SER A 107 8.74 -8.28 5.63
N LEU A 108 9.03 -7.57 4.54
CA LEU A 108 9.46 -8.19 3.30
C LEU A 108 10.81 -8.92 3.45
N LEU A 109 11.76 -8.37 4.21
CA LEU A 109 13.04 -9.03 4.49
C LEU A 109 12.86 -10.34 5.29
N ILE A 110 11.96 -10.35 6.28
CA ILE A 110 11.65 -11.57 7.05
C ILE A 110 11.01 -12.63 6.15
N ILE A 111 10.03 -12.24 5.33
CA ILE A 111 9.35 -13.15 4.39
C ILE A 111 10.37 -13.74 3.40
N ILE A 112 11.25 -12.92 2.84
CA ILE A 112 12.31 -13.39 1.93
C ILE A 112 13.30 -14.31 2.66
N GLY A 113 13.65 -14.01 3.91
CA GLY A 113 14.52 -14.87 4.72
C GLY A 113 13.93 -16.26 4.93
N ASP A 114 12.62 -16.34 5.19
CA ASP A 114 11.89 -17.61 5.31
C ASP A 114 11.87 -18.37 3.98
N MET A 115 11.59 -17.67 2.88
CA MET A 115 11.57 -18.22 1.51
C MET A 115 12.94 -18.74 1.06
N VAL A 116 14.04 -18.16 1.52
CA VAL A 116 15.41 -18.60 1.18
C VAL A 116 15.84 -19.81 2.01
N CYS A 117 15.39 -19.92 3.26
CA CYS A 117 15.75 -21.02 4.16
C CYS A 117 15.12 -22.37 3.72
N GLY A 118 13.87 -22.34 3.25
CA GLY A 118 13.13 -23.53 2.79
C GLY A 118 13.83 -24.37 1.69
N PRO A 119 14.24 -23.77 0.55
CA PRO A 119 14.90 -24.52 -0.53
C PRO A 119 16.34 -24.93 -0.19
N ALA A 120 17.07 -24.20 0.65
CA ALA A 120 18.41 -24.58 1.10
C ALA A 120 18.40 -25.88 1.92
N ALA A 121 17.43 -26.06 2.82
CA ALA A 121 17.24 -27.29 3.59
C ALA A 121 16.76 -28.49 2.74
N SER A 122 16.12 -28.22 1.61
CA SER A 122 15.65 -29.24 0.66
C SER A 122 16.78 -29.73 -0.26
N PHE A 123 17.68 -28.83 -0.69
CA PHE A 123 18.80 -29.16 -1.57
C PHE A 123 19.87 -30.01 -0.85
N THR A 124 20.16 -29.73 0.43
CA THR A 124 21.07 -30.56 1.25
C THR A 124 20.55 -32.00 1.43
N ARG A 125 19.24 -32.23 1.35
CA ARG A 125 18.65 -33.56 1.50
C ARG A 125 18.76 -34.43 0.23
N CYS A 126 18.91 -33.81 -0.94
CA CYS A 126 19.06 -34.50 -2.23
C CYS A 126 20.51 -34.79 -2.65
N THR A 127 21.51 -34.12 -2.05
CA THR A 127 22.94 -34.35 -2.36
C THR A 127 23.61 -35.42 -1.47
N VAL A 128 22.91 -35.97 -0.49
CA VAL A 128 23.42 -37.02 0.43
C VAL A 128 22.70 -38.36 0.19
N ARG A 129 22.33 -38.65 -1.06
CA ARG A 129 21.85 -39.97 -1.50
C ARG A 129 22.51 -40.33 -2.81
#